data_AF-A0A3G8H0P4-F1
#
_entry.id   AF-A0A3G8H0P4-F1
#
_cell.length_a   1.000
_cell.length_b   1.000
_cell.length_c   1.000
_cell.angle_alpha   90.00
_cell.angle_beta   90.00
_cell.angle_gamma   90.00
#
_symmetry.space_group_name_H-M   'P 1'
#
loop_
_entity.id
_entity.type
_entity.pdbx_description
1 polymer ?
#
loop_
_entity_poly.entity_id
_entity_poly.type
_entity_poly.pdbx_seq_one_letter_code
_entity_poly.pdbx_strand_id
1 'polypeptide(L)'
;MSFLHRLAGWRPVSVVNPGFLSMFVDDALAERQGGAPPGTDWDSTPEGVQAKAEQLGVERDPDEHAIVFRLRVIAASGDQRLMEREVSKAERMNPGEHQRVYRIMYGVSPGEVVA
;
A
#
# COMPACT_ATOMS: atom_id res chain seq x y z
N MET A 1 29.73 39.95 48.28
CA MET A 1 28.51 40.56 47.72
C MET A 1 28.67 40.76 46.24
N SER A 2 27.64 40.35 45.49
CA SER A 2 27.27 40.76 44.13
C SER A 2 28.20 40.43 42.95
N PHE A 3 27.96 39.24 42.38
CA PHE A 3 28.09 38.98 40.94
C PHE A 3 26.75 39.37 40.28
N LEU A 4 26.77 40.24 39.26
CA LEU A 4 25.60 40.52 38.42
C LEU A 4 25.94 40.34 36.93
N HIS A 5 25.22 39.37 36.36
CA HIS A 5 24.63 39.32 35.02
C HIS A 5 25.52 39.45 33.76
N ARG A 6 25.60 38.32 33.04
CA ARG A 6 25.62 38.29 31.57
C ARG A 6 24.97 37.00 31.05
N LEU A 7 23.84 37.18 30.35
CA LEU A 7 23.36 36.52 29.10
C LEU A 7 23.66 35.01 28.93
N ALA A 8 22.76 34.13 28.52
CA ALA A 8 21.70 34.26 27.54
C ALA A 8 20.81 33.01 27.63
N GLY A 9 19.49 33.20 27.50
CA GLY A 9 18.57 32.08 27.31
C GLY A 9 18.85 31.41 25.96
N TRP A 10 19.27 30.15 26.00
CA TRP A 10 19.33 29.31 24.82
C TRP A 10 17.91 28.84 24.51
N ARG A 11 17.22 29.52 23.59
CA ARG A 11 16.04 28.96 22.93
C ARG A 11 16.54 28.28 21.66
N PRO A 12 16.33 26.97 21.47
CA PRO A 12 16.57 26.38 20.16
C PRO A 12 15.56 27.03 19.19
N VAL A 13 16.06 27.85 18.27
CA VAL A 13 15.27 28.29 17.12
C VAL A 13 15.08 27.04 16.28
N SER A 14 13.86 26.51 16.27
CA SER A 14 13.49 25.49 15.28
C SER A 14 13.72 26.11 13.90
N VAL A 15 14.71 25.61 13.16
CA VAL A 15 14.98 25.99 11.76
C VAL A 15 13.86 25.52 10.82
N VAL A 16 12.96 24.68 11.34
CA VAL A 16 11.86 24.12 10.58
C VAL A 16 10.68 25.09 10.60
N ASN A 17 10.37 25.63 9.42
CA ASN A 17 9.14 26.39 9.19
C ASN A 17 7.94 25.44 9.31
N PRO A 18 7.03 25.63 10.29
CA PRO A 18 5.87 24.75 10.48
C PRO A 18 4.89 24.79 9.29
N GLY A 19 4.86 25.89 8.52
CA GLY A 19 4.05 25.99 7.30
C GLY A 19 4.61 25.25 6.09
N PHE A 20 5.90 24.87 6.11
CA PHE A 20 6.46 23.96 5.10
C PHE A 20 6.01 22.52 5.35
N LEU A 21 5.94 22.12 6.63
CA LEU A 21 5.47 20.78 6.99
C LEU A 21 3.96 20.60 6.81
N SER A 22 3.16 21.67 6.89
CA SER A 22 1.71 21.55 6.70
C SER A 22 1.34 21.05 5.30
N MET A 23 2.06 21.43 4.25
CA MET A 23 1.77 20.96 2.88
C MET A 23 1.91 19.43 2.74
N PHE A 24 2.96 18.85 3.32
CA PHE A 24 3.16 17.40 3.29
C PHE A 24 2.23 16.66 4.25
N VAL A 25 1.88 17.28 5.38
CA VAL A 25 0.94 16.70 6.34
C VAL A 25 -0.48 16.70 5.78
N ASP A 26 -0.88 17.75 5.06
CA ASP A 26 -2.18 17.85 4.41
C ASP A 26 -2.28 16.87 3.23
N ASP A 27 -1.24 16.70 2.42
CA ASP A 27 -1.21 15.66 1.37
C ASP A 27 -1.24 14.24 1.95
N ALA A 28 -0.46 13.96 3.00
CA ALA A 28 -0.46 12.66 3.67
C ALA A 28 -1.79 12.36 4.40
N LEU A 29 -2.49 13.39 4.88
CA LEU A 29 -3.83 13.26 5.47
C LEU A 29 -4.92 13.17 4.40
N ALA A 30 -4.75 13.83 3.25
CA ALA A 30 -5.65 13.75 2.11
C ALA A 30 -5.61 12.34 1.47
N GLU A 31 -4.42 11.73 1.35
CA GLU A 31 -4.30 10.31 0.96
C GLU A 31 -4.97 9.38 1.97
N ARG A 32 -4.96 9.73 3.27
CA ARG A 32 -5.69 8.99 4.31
C ARG A 32 -7.20 9.21 4.31
N GLN A 33 -7.67 10.35 3.81
CA GLN A 33 -9.09 10.72 3.75
C GLN A 33 -9.75 10.38 2.40
N GLY A 34 -8.96 10.10 1.36
CA GLY A 34 -9.39 9.46 0.12
C GLY A 34 -9.72 7.98 0.28
N GLY A 35 -10.14 7.56 1.48
CA GLY A 35 -10.73 6.26 1.72
C GLY A 35 -11.96 6.14 0.84
N ALA A 36 -11.79 5.48 -0.30
CA ALA A 36 -12.91 4.98 -1.08
C ALA A 36 -13.93 4.36 -0.09
N PRO A 37 -15.24 4.59 -0.28
CA PRO A 37 -16.26 3.90 0.53
C PRO A 37 -15.90 2.41 0.58
N PRO A 38 -16.26 1.64 1.62
CA PRO A 38 -15.98 0.20 1.68
C PRO A 38 -16.67 -0.44 0.47
N GLY A 39 -15.96 -0.45 -0.65
CA GLY A 39 -16.34 -1.09 -1.88
C GLY A 39 -16.39 -2.52 -1.46
N THR A 40 -17.60 -3.08 -1.49
CA THR A 40 -17.91 -4.48 -1.25
C THR A 40 -16.65 -5.31 -1.44
N ASP A 41 -16.12 -5.93 -0.37
CA ASP A 41 -14.88 -6.73 -0.38
C ASP A 41 -15.07 -7.95 -1.30
N TRP A 42 -15.16 -7.70 -2.59
CA TRP A 42 -15.52 -8.62 -3.65
C TRP A 42 -14.51 -9.77 -3.70
N ASP A 43 -13.29 -9.51 -3.25
CA ASP A 43 -12.19 -10.45 -3.15
C ASP A 43 -12.34 -11.44 -1.96
N SER A 44 -13.30 -11.21 -1.07
CA SER A 44 -13.56 -12.06 0.09
C SER A 44 -14.45 -13.27 -0.23
N THR A 45 -15.18 -13.26 -1.35
CA THR A 45 -16.05 -14.38 -1.75
C THR A 45 -15.73 -14.89 -3.15
N PRO A 46 -15.89 -16.20 -3.43
CA PRO A 46 -15.71 -16.74 -4.78
C PRO A 46 -16.59 -16.05 -5.83
N GLU A 47 -17.84 -15.73 -5.47
CA GLU A 47 -18.81 -15.09 -6.36
C GLU A 47 -18.40 -13.65 -6.69
N GLY A 48 -17.88 -12.91 -5.72
CA GLY A 48 -17.39 -11.56 -5.93
C GLY A 48 -16.13 -11.53 -6.81
N VAL A 49 -15.22 -12.48 -6.61
CA VAL A 49 -14.03 -12.66 -7.46
C VAL A 49 -14.44 -12.99 -8.88
N GLN A 50 -15.39 -13.91 -9.08
CA GLN A 50 -15.88 -14.29 -10.40
C GLN A 50 -16.55 -13.10 -11.11
N ALA A 51 -17.44 -12.38 -10.43
CA ALA A 51 -18.10 -11.21 -10.98
C ALA A 51 -17.09 -10.10 -11.36
N LYS A 52 -16.03 -9.92 -10.55
CA LYS A 52 -14.97 -8.96 -10.86
C LYS A 52 -14.11 -9.43 -12.05
N ALA A 53 -13.83 -10.72 -12.13
CA ALA A 53 -13.10 -11.31 -13.26
C ALA A 53 -13.83 -11.09 -14.58
N GLU A 54 -15.15 -11.32 -14.60
CA GLU A 54 -16.02 -11.07 -15.75
C GLU A 54 -16.02 -9.59 -16.17
N GLN A 55 -16.11 -8.67 -15.19
CA GLN A 55 -16.01 -7.22 -15.46
C GLN A 55 -14.67 -6.82 -16.09
N LEU A 56 -13.57 -7.49 -15.71
CA LEU A 56 -12.21 -7.19 -16.17
C LEU A 56 -11.80 -8.01 -17.40
N GLY A 57 -12.64 -8.95 -17.86
CA GLY A 57 -12.28 -9.88 -18.93
C GLY A 57 -11.18 -10.87 -18.56
N VAL A 58 -11.04 -11.20 -17.28
CA VAL A 58 -10.07 -12.20 -16.79
C VAL A 58 -10.70 -13.58 -16.85
N GLU A 59 -10.22 -14.42 -17.76
CA GLU A 59 -10.67 -15.80 -17.87
C GLU A 59 -10.03 -16.69 -16.80
N ARG A 60 -10.86 -17.57 -16.23
CA ARG A 60 -10.45 -18.60 -15.28
C ARG A 60 -10.10 -19.89 -16.02
N ASP A 61 -8.92 -20.42 -15.74
CA ASP A 61 -8.58 -21.77 -16.18
C ASP A 61 -9.29 -22.82 -15.29
N PRO A 62 -9.92 -23.86 -15.85
CA PRO A 62 -10.65 -24.87 -15.08
C PRO A 62 -9.82 -25.58 -14.00
N ASP A 63 -8.52 -25.74 -14.22
CA ASP A 63 -7.61 -26.43 -13.30
C ASP A 63 -6.90 -25.44 -12.34
N GLU A 64 -7.19 -24.15 -12.46
CA GLU A 64 -6.58 -23.12 -11.62
C GLU A 64 -7.11 -23.14 -10.19
N HIS A 65 -6.17 -23.20 -9.25
CA HIS A 65 -6.47 -23.10 -7.84
C HIS A 65 -7.08 -21.74 -7.49
N ALA A 66 -8.19 -21.75 -6.74
CA ALA A 66 -9.01 -20.55 -6.48
C ALA A 66 -8.24 -19.35 -5.91
N ILE A 67 -7.25 -19.59 -5.04
CA ILE A 67 -6.39 -18.51 -4.50
C ILE A 67 -5.59 -17.85 -5.62
N VAL A 68 -5.07 -18.62 -6.59
CA VAL A 68 -4.25 -18.09 -7.70
C VAL A 68 -5.11 -17.25 -8.62
N PHE A 69 -6.30 -17.77 -8.96
CA PHE A 69 -7.30 -17.03 -9.72
C PHE A 69 -7.62 -15.69 -9.06
N ARG A 70 -7.94 -15.70 -7.75
CA ARG A 70 -8.19 -14.46 -7.01
C ARG A 70 -7.03 -13.47 -7.07
N LEU A 71 -5.79 -13.94 -6.89
CA LEU A 71 -4.62 -13.05 -6.94
C LEU A 71 -4.45 -12.42 -8.32
N ARG A 72 -4.70 -13.16 -9.41
CA ARG A 72 -4.70 -12.60 -10.77
C ARG A 72 -5.79 -11.56 -10.98
N VAL A 73 -7.00 -11.81 -10.48
CA VAL A 73 -8.11 -10.84 -10.56
C VAL A 73 -7.79 -9.57 -9.77
N ILE A 74 -7.18 -9.69 -8.58
CA ILE A 74 -6.68 -8.55 -7.81
C ILE A 74 -5.63 -7.77 -8.61
N ALA A 75 -4.63 -8.44 -9.18
CA ALA A 75 -3.60 -7.79 -10.01
C ALA A 75 -4.21 -7.06 -11.23
N ALA A 76 -5.14 -7.72 -11.94
CA ALA A 76 -5.82 -7.13 -13.09
C ALA A 76 -6.72 -5.94 -12.73
N SER A 77 -7.22 -5.88 -11.49
CA SER A 77 -8.03 -4.77 -11.01
C SER A 77 -7.23 -3.48 -10.78
N GLY A 78 -5.91 -3.58 -10.59
CA GLY A 78 -5.04 -2.45 -10.26
C GLY A 78 -5.27 -1.85 -8.87
N ASP A 79 -6.10 -2.47 -8.02
CA ASP A 79 -6.38 -2.01 -6.66
C ASP A 79 -5.15 -2.20 -5.76
N GLN A 80 -4.36 -1.13 -5.63
CA GLN A 80 -3.11 -1.13 -4.87
C GLN A 80 -3.30 -1.57 -3.42
N ARG A 81 -4.42 -1.21 -2.79
CA ARG A 81 -4.71 -1.61 -1.40
C ARG A 81 -4.80 -3.12 -1.27
N LEU A 82 -5.50 -3.78 -2.20
CA LEU A 82 -5.64 -5.23 -2.21
C LEU A 82 -4.33 -5.93 -2.59
N MET A 83 -3.59 -5.38 -3.55
CA MET A 83 -2.29 -5.89 -3.98
C MET A 83 -1.28 -5.86 -2.82
N GLU A 84 -1.10 -4.71 -2.16
CA GLU A 84 -0.21 -4.56 -1.00
C GLU A 84 -0.60 -5.45 0.17
N ARG A 85 -1.90 -5.64 0.41
CA ARG A 85 -2.42 -6.52 1.47
C ARG A 85 -1.99 -7.96 1.25
N GLU A 86 -2.11 -8.49 0.03
CA GLU A 86 -1.72 -9.87 -0.27
C GLU A 86 -0.19 -10.03 -0.31
N VAL A 87 0.56 -9.04 -0.80
CA VAL A 87 2.03 -9.03 -0.77
C VAL A 87 2.55 -9.04 0.67
N SER A 88 2.04 -8.15 1.53
CA SER A 88 2.39 -8.10 2.96
C SER A 88 2.00 -9.38 3.71
N LYS A 89 0.96 -10.08 3.25
CA LYS A 89 0.59 -11.40 3.80
C LYS A 89 1.60 -12.46 3.39
N ALA A 90 1.98 -12.49 2.12
CA ALA A 90 2.95 -13.44 1.58
C ALA A 90 4.35 -13.26 2.19
N GLU A 91 4.78 -12.01 2.40
CA GLU A 91 6.03 -11.66 3.08
C GLU A 91 6.13 -12.27 4.48
N ARG A 92 5.04 -12.23 5.24
CA ARG A 92 4.97 -12.84 6.58
C ARG A 92 4.95 -14.38 6.57
N MET A 93 4.63 -15.01 5.43
CA MET A 93 4.56 -16.46 5.34
C MET A 93 5.92 -17.08 5.09
N ASN A 94 6.57 -16.74 3.97
CA ASN A 94 7.92 -17.15 3.64
C ASN A 94 8.44 -16.40 2.38
N PRO A 95 9.76 -16.35 2.15
CA PRO A 95 10.34 -15.65 1.00
C PRO A 95 9.87 -16.17 -0.38
N GLY A 96 9.62 -17.47 -0.51
CA GLY A 96 9.19 -18.06 -1.78
C GLY A 96 7.78 -17.62 -2.17
N GLU A 97 6.85 -17.62 -1.21
CA GLU A 97 5.50 -17.12 -1.44
C GLU A 97 5.48 -15.61 -1.67
N HIS A 98 6.32 -14.86 -0.95
CA HIS A 98 6.49 -13.42 -1.20
C HIS A 98 6.91 -13.16 -2.66
N GLN A 99 7.96 -13.83 -3.13
CA GLN A 99 8.43 -13.68 -4.52
C GLN A 99 7.34 -14.04 -5.54
N ARG A 100 6.61 -15.14 -5.29
CA ARG A 100 5.54 -15.61 -6.17
C ARG A 100 4.38 -14.62 -6.26
N VAL A 101 3.88 -14.14 -5.13
CA VAL A 101 2.76 -13.19 -5.08
C VAL A 101 3.18 -11.83 -5.63
N TYR A 102 4.39 -11.36 -5.30
CA TYR A 102 4.92 -10.10 -5.84
C TYR A 102 4.98 -10.11 -7.37
N ARG A 103 5.43 -11.23 -7.96
CA ARG A 103 5.45 -11.39 -9.42
C ARG A 103 4.05 -11.40 -10.04
N ILE A 104 3.06 -12.01 -9.39
CA ILE A 104 1.67 -11.97 -9.87
C ILE A 104 1.13 -10.54 -9.85
N MET A 105 1.42 -9.78 -8.79
CA MET A 105 0.90 -8.42 -8.62
C MET A 105 1.57 -7.40 -9.55
N TYR A 106 2.90 -7.43 -9.65
CA TYR A 106 3.67 -6.38 -10.31
C TYR A 106 4.33 -6.82 -11.62
N GLY A 107 4.24 -8.10 -12.00
CA GLY A 107 4.86 -8.65 -13.20
C GLY A 107 6.39 -8.82 -13.13
N VAL A 108 7.04 -8.35 -12.06
CA VAL A 108 8.50 -8.37 -11.88
C VAL A 108 8.91 -9.07 -10.58
N SER A 109 10.20 -9.36 -10.42
CA SER A 109 10.70 -9.91 -9.15
C SER A 109 10.91 -8.80 -8.11
N PRO A 110 10.81 -9.07 -6.79
CA PRO A 110 11.10 -8.06 -5.78
C PRO A 110 12.50 -7.45 -5.94
N GLY A 111 12.59 -6.12 -5.95
CA GLY A 111 13.85 -5.38 -6.11
C GLY A 111 14.32 -5.19 -7.56
N GLU A 112 13.60 -5.73 -8.54
CA GLU A 112 13.82 -5.43 -9.95
C GLU A 112 13.24 -4.04 -10.27
N VAL A 113 14.11 -3.10 -10.61
CA VAL A 113 13.70 -1.75 -11.04
C VAL A 113 13.41 -1.81 -12.53
N VAL A 114 12.15 -1.60 -12.93
CA VAL A 114 11.79 -1.40 -14.33
C VAL A 114 12.27 -0.01 -14.72
N ALA A 115 13.25 0.04 -15.63
CA ALA A 115 13.87 1.27 -16.15
C ALA A 115 12.95 2.04 -17.10
#